data_AF-A0A366HQU2-F1
#
_entry.id   AF-A0A366HQU2-F1
#
_cell.length_a   1.000
_cell.length_b   1.000
_cell.length_c   1.000
_cell.angle_alpha   90.00
_cell.angle_beta   90.00
_cell.angle_gamma   90.00
#
_symmetry.space_group_name_H-M   'P 1'
#
loop_
_entity.id
_entity.type
_entity.pdbx_description
1 polymer ?
#
loop_
_entity_poly.entity_id
_entity_poly.type
_entity_poly.pdbx_seq_one_letter_code
_entity_poly.pdbx_strand_id
1 'polypeptide(L)'
;MPALNLTCWSDLRQALTDHLDPSGQHGFEGLMARLLAAETGKPFYLARSGDQPTGDAYSPMAGVSIQAKLYKKSKVAGSAVEADIQRVLRECPLTDVYILATTKADSQLKLRLEKLTEETGVDLLLLVLDGTMIPLGALCVKHWGILKQFLPELMASADE
;
A
#
# COMPACT_ATOMS: atom_id res chain seq x y z
N MET A 1 -6.30 23.50 -10.72
CA MET A 1 -6.41 23.18 -9.28
C MET A 1 -5.27 23.89 -8.56
N PRO A 2 -5.44 24.38 -7.32
CA PRO A 2 -4.36 25.07 -6.61
C PRO A 2 -3.22 24.08 -6.35
N ALA A 3 -1.97 24.55 -6.48
CA ALA A 3 -0.78 23.75 -6.20
C ALA A 3 -0.76 23.33 -4.72
N LEU A 4 -0.51 22.05 -4.46
CA LEU A 4 -0.35 21.53 -3.09
C LEU A 4 1.00 22.00 -2.54
N ASN A 5 0.99 22.83 -1.51
CA ASN A 5 2.20 23.19 -0.77
C ASN A 5 2.36 22.21 0.38
N LEU A 6 3.26 21.22 0.24
CA LEU A 6 3.46 20.19 1.26
C LEU A 6 4.36 20.72 2.37
N THR A 7 3.75 21.34 3.38
CA THR A 7 4.48 21.87 4.53
C THR A 7 4.42 20.95 5.73
N CYS A 8 3.48 20.00 5.74
CA CYS A 8 3.30 19.08 6.84
C CYS A 8 2.70 17.72 6.43
N TRP A 9 2.76 16.76 7.36
CA TRP A 9 2.30 15.39 7.17
C TRP A 9 0.84 15.28 6.67
N SER A 10 -0.05 16.16 7.14
CA SER A 10 -1.44 16.17 6.70
C SER A 10 -1.57 16.41 5.19
N ASP A 11 -0.70 17.23 4.61
CA ASP A 11 -0.76 17.59 3.20
C ASP A 11 -0.37 16.38 2.33
N LEU A 12 0.65 15.61 2.75
CA LEU A 12 1.05 14.38 2.06
C LEU A 12 -0.06 13.32 2.14
N ARG A 13 -0.65 13.15 3.32
CA ARG A 13 -1.78 12.22 3.52
C ARG A 13 -2.98 12.62 2.64
N GLN A 14 -3.31 13.91 2.60
CA GLN A 14 -4.40 14.43 1.77
C GLN A 14 -4.11 14.18 0.29
N ALA A 15 -2.90 14.52 -0.17
CA ALA A 15 -2.49 14.32 -1.55
C ALA A 15 -2.59 12.85 -1.98
N LEU A 16 -2.08 11.92 -1.15
CA LEU A 16 -2.19 10.48 -1.40
C LEU A 16 -3.64 9.98 -1.44
N THR A 17 -4.53 10.56 -0.65
CA THR A 17 -5.92 10.10 -0.53
C THR A 17 -6.82 10.67 -1.63
N ASP A 18 -6.64 11.92 -1.99
CA ASP A 18 -7.57 12.64 -2.87
C ASP A 18 -7.15 12.59 -4.34
N HIS A 19 -5.85 12.66 -4.62
CA HIS A 19 -5.31 12.87 -5.96
C HIS A 19 -4.82 11.59 -6.63
N LEU A 20 -4.69 10.50 -5.88
CA LEU A 20 -4.25 9.22 -6.42
C LEU A 20 -5.45 8.32 -6.76
N ASP A 21 -5.41 7.70 -7.94
CA ASP A 21 -6.37 6.66 -8.28
C ASP A 21 -6.17 5.42 -7.39
N PRO A 22 -7.22 4.72 -6.94
CA PRO A 22 -7.06 3.57 -6.06
C PRO A 22 -6.30 2.39 -6.66
N SER A 23 -6.33 2.24 -7.99
CA SER A 23 -5.87 1.03 -8.69
C SER A 23 -5.05 1.34 -9.93
N GLY A 24 -4.35 0.33 -10.44
CA GLY A 24 -3.60 0.40 -11.68
C GLY A 24 -2.17 0.95 -11.52
N GLN A 25 -1.45 0.94 -12.64
CA GLN A 25 -0.01 1.23 -12.70
C GLN A 25 0.37 2.65 -12.27
N HIS A 26 -0.53 3.61 -12.47
CA HIS A 26 -0.33 5.01 -12.09
C HIS A 26 -1.13 5.41 -10.82
N GLY A 27 -1.80 4.44 -10.19
CA GLY A 27 -2.56 4.64 -8.95
C GLY A 27 -1.80 4.14 -7.71
N PHE A 28 -2.55 3.91 -6.63
CA PHE A 28 -2.02 3.49 -5.33
C PHE A 28 -1.37 2.11 -5.37
N GLU A 29 -1.96 1.15 -6.09
CA GLU A 29 -1.34 -0.16 -6.33
C GLU A 29 0.04 -0.03 -6.99
N GLY A 30 0.13 0.77 -8.06
CA GLY A 30 1.38 1.04 -8.76
C GLY A 30 2.41 1.76 -7.89
N LEU A 31 1.98 2.73 -7.08
CA LEU A 31 2.85 3.41 -6.12
C LEU A 31 3.44 2.41 -5.12
N MET A 32 2.60 1.57 -4.52
CA MET A 32 3.04 0.58 -3.54
C MET A 32 4.04 -0.42 -4.12
N ALA A 33 3.74 -0.95 -5.31
CA ALA A 33 4.64 -1.86 -6.02
C ALA A 33 6.01 -1.22 -6.27
N ARG A 34 6.05 0.07 -6.66
CA ARG A 34 7.31 0.78 -6.94
C ARG A 34 8.09 1.14 -5.68
N LEU A 35 7.40 1.57 -4.62
CA LEU A 35 8.03 1.87 -3.33
C LEU A 35 8.67 0.60 -2.73
N LEU A 36 7.94 -0.52 -2.74
CA LEU A 36 8.43 -1.78 -2.21
C LEU A 36 9.49 -2.42 -3.11
N ALA A 37 9.41 -2.22 -4.42
CA ALA A 37 10.50 -2.61 -5.32
C ALA A 37 11.80 -1.85 -5.01
N ALA A 38 11.71 -0.55 -4.73
CA ALA A 38 12.86 0.25 -4.33
C ALA A 38 13.40 -0.13 -2.95
N GLU A 39 12.53 -0.53 -2.02
CA GLU A 39 12.93 -0.95 -0.68
C GLU A 39 13.59 -2.34 -0.66
N THR A 40 13.04 -3.29 -1.43
CA THR A 40 13.49 -4.70 -1.45
C THR A 40 14.57 -4.96 -2.50
N GLY A 41 14.73 -4.07 -3.49
CA GLY A 41 15.57 -4.30 -4.66
C GLY A 41 15.04 -5.40 -5.59
N LYS A 42 13.77 -5.81 -5.45
CA LYS A 42 13.13 -6.85 -6.26
C LYS A 42 11.94 -6.29 -7.04
N PRO A 43 11.68 -6.77 -8.26
CA PRO A 43 10.53 -6.31 -9.04
C PRO A 43 9.22 -6.84 -8.44
N PHE A 44 8.17 -6.02 -8.52
CA PHE A 44 6.79 -6.41 -8.23
C PHE A 44 5.97 -6.34 -9.51
N TYR A 45 5.13 -7.35 -9.71
CA TYR A 45 4.23 -7.46 -10.86
C TYR A 45 2.82 -7.12 -10.42
N LEU A 46 2.20 -6.13 -11.06
CA LEU A 46 0.81 -5.77 -10.81
C LEU A 46 -0.13 -6.82 -11.40
N ALA A 47 -1.17 -7.18 -10.65
CA ALA A 47 -2.22 -8.04 -11.16
C ALA A 47 -3.07 -7.32 -12.21
N ARG A 48 -3.71 -8.07 -13.10
CA ARG A 48 -4.61 -7.50 -14.11
C ARG A 48 -5.94 -7.15 -13.47
N SER A 49 -6.53 -6.02 -13.84
CA SER A 49 -7.87 -5.66 -13.37
C SER A 49 -8.88 -6.77 -13.68
N GLY A 50 -9.63 -7.20 -12.66
CA GLY A 50 -10.60 -8.29 -12.75
C GLY A 50 -10.04 -9.68 -12.41
N ASP A 51 -8.72 -9.86 -12.44
CA ASP A 51 -8.05 -11.12 -12.08
C ASP A 51 -6.89 -10.85 -11.12
N GLN A 52 -7.16 -10.98 -9.82
CA GLN A 52 -6.24 -10.69 -8.72
C GLN A 52 -6.03 -11.90 -7.80
N PRO A 53 -5.57 -13.05 -8.32
CA PRO A 53 -5.34 -14.25 -7.51
C PRO A 53 -4.18 -14.05 -6.52
N THR A 54 -3.22 -13.17 -6.87
CA THR A 54 -2.00 -12.90 -6.10
C THR A 54 -2.07 -11.62 -5.26
N GLY A 55 -3.26 -11.02 -5.13
CA GLY A 55 -3.43 -9.65 -4.62
C GLY A 55 -3.25 -8.62 -5.74
N ASP A 56 -2.95 -7.36 -5.37
CA ASP A 56 -2.79 -6.26 -6.33
C ASP A 56 -1.38 -6.23 -6.93
N ALA A 57 -0.38 -6.70 -6.18
CA ALA A 57 0.98 -6.90 -6.67
C ALA A 57 1.65 -8.09 -6.00
N TYR A 58 2.55 -8.76 -6.73
CA TYR A 58 3.33 -9.89 -6.21
C TYR A 58 4.78 -9.84 -6.67
N SER A 59 5.70 -10.19 -5.78
CA SER A 59 7.11 -10.41 -6.09
C SER A 59 7.49 -11.85 -5.69
N PRO A 60 7.55 -12.78 -6.66
CA PRO A 60 8.01 -14.14 -6.38
C PRO A 60 9.45 -14.18 -5.84
N MET A 61 10.30 -13.26 -6.30
CA MET A 61 11.70 -13.18 -5.89
C MET A 61 11.89 -12.66 -4.47
N ALA A 62 10.93 -11.89 -3.96
CA ALA A 62 10.95 -11.39 -2.59
C ALA A 62 10.09 -12.24 -1.66
N GLY A 63 9.26 -13.15 -2.18
CA GLY A 63 8.25 -13.86 -1.41
C GLY A 63 7.17 -12.91 -0.86
N VAL A 64 6.91 -11.79 -1.53
CA VAL A 64 6.02 -10.72 -1.00
C VAL A 64 4.79 -10.56 -1.88
N SER A 65 3.61 -10.65 -1.26
CA SER A 65 2.33 -10.28 -1.86
C SER A 65 1.81 -8.98 -1.27
N ILE A 66 1.17 -8.14 -2.08
CA ILE A 66 0.66 -6.82 -1.70
C ILE A 66 -0.82 -6.74 -2.01
N GLN A 67 -1.58 -6.25 -1.04
CA GLN A 67 -2.91 -5.71 -1.26
C GLN A 67 -2.91 -4.23 -0.88
N ALA A 68 -3.23 -3.36 -1.83
CA ALA A 68 -3.28 -1.92 -1.68
C ALA A 68 -4.73 -1.43 -1.73
N LYS A 69 -5.25 -0.95 -0.60
CA LYS A 69 -6.63 -0.47 -0.51
C LYS A 69 -6.68 1.01 -0.15
N LEU A 70 -6.95 1.85 -1.15
CA LEU A 70 -7.14 3.29 -0.98
C LEU A 70 -8.60 3.61 -0.62
N TYR A 71 -8.88 3.88 0.64
CA TYR A 71 -10.24 4.23 1.09
C TYR A 71 -10.41 5.74 1.30
N LYS A 72 -11.33 6.35 0.53
CA LYS A 72 -11.71 7.76 0.71
C LYS A 72 -12.67 7.97 1.89
N LYS A 73 -13.63 7.06 2.12
CA LYS A 73 -14.70 7.23 3.13
C LYS A 73 -14.93 6.03 4.06
N SER A 74 -14.82 4.80 3.56
CA SER A 74 -15.19 3.59 4.32
C SER A 74 -14.00 2.95 5.05
N LYS A 75 -14.25 2.23 6.14
CA LYS A 75 -13.24 1.41 6.82
C LYS A 75 -13.06 0.06 6.12
N VAL A 76 -11.90 -0.54 6.33
CA VAL A 76 -11.59 -1.92 5.92
C VAL A 76 -12.45 -2.88 6.74
N ALA A 77 -13.26 -3.72 6.09
CA ALA A 77 -13.90 -4.83 6.79
C ALA A 77 -12.88 -5.97 6.98
N GLY A 78 -12.60 -6.34 8.24
CA GLY A 78 -11.59 -7.37 8.55
C GLY A 78 -11.82 -8.72 7.87
N SER A 79 -13.08 -9.13 7.71
CA SER A 79 -13.45 -10.37 7.01
C SER A 79 -13.10 -10.36 5.51
N ALA A 80 -13.21 -9.19 4.86
CA ALA A 80 -12.83 -9.07 3.45
C ALA A 80 -11.31 -9.19 3.27
N VAL A 81 -10.53 -8.59 4.18
CA VAL A 81 -9.06 -8.72 4.18
C VAL A 81 -8.61 -10.15 4.40
N GLU A 82 -9.23 -10.84 5.35
CA GLU A 82 -8.91 -12.24 5.60
C GLU A 82 -9.20 -13.12 4.37
N ALA A 83 -10.33 -12.92 3.72
CA ALA A 83 -10.65 -13.65 2.48
C ALA A 83 -9.60 -13.41 1.39
N ASP A 84 -9.11 -12.16 1.25
CA ASP A 84 -8.03 -11.81 0.32
C ASP A 84 -6.72 -12.51 0.69
N ILE A 85 -6.31 -12.46 1.97
CA ILE A 85 -5.10 -13.14 2.45
C ILE A 85 -5.17 -14.63 2.15
N GLN A 86 -6.26 -15.29 2.56
CA GLN A 86 -6.44 -16.72 2.36
C GLN A 86 -6.43 -17.10 0.88
N ARG A 87 -6.98 -16.25 0.00
CA ARG A 87 -6.89 -16.45 -1.45
C ARG A 87 -5.43 -16.36 -1.91
N VAL A 88 -4.71 -15.31 -1.55
CA VAL A 88 -3.31 -15.14 -1.94
C VAL A 88 -2.43 -16.28 -1.44
N LEU A 89 -2.60 -16.73 -0.20
CA LEU A 89 -1.80 -17.84 0.34
C LEU A 89 -2.04 -19.17 -0.39
N ARG A 90 -3.25 -19.38 -0.93
CA ARG A 90 -3.54 -20.55 -1.78
C ARG A 90 -2.90 -20.45 -3.16
N GLU A 91 -2.98 -19.29 -3.79
CA GLU A 91 -2.52 -19.08 -5.17
C GLU A 91 -1.00 -18.82 -5.25
N CYS A 92 -0.41 -18.28 -4.18
CA CYS A 92 1.00 -17.93 -4.06
C CYS A 92 1.60 -18.62 -2.82
N PRO A 93 1.82 -19.95 -2.87
CA PRO A 93 2.32 -20.73 -1.73
C PRO A 93 3.74 -20.36 -1.28
N LEU A 94 4.47 -19.58 -2.09
CA LEU A 94 5.79 -19.03 -1.76
C LEU A 94 5.71 -17.62 -1.15
N THR A 95 4.54 -17.20 -0.66
CA THR A 95 4.39 -15.92 0.04
C THR A 95 4.89 -16.08 1.47
N ASP A 96 6.04 -15.47 1.76
CA ASP A 96 6.61 -15.39 3.11
C ASP A 96 6.10 -14.15 3.86
N VAL A 97 5.79 -13.08 3.12
CA VAL A 97 5.28 -11.81 3.66
C VAL A 97 4.07 -11.35 2.87
N TYR A 98 2.99 -10.99 3.56
CA TYR A 98 1.84 -10.33 2.96
C TYR A 98 1.74 -8.90 3.49
N ILE A 99 1.69 -7.92 2.59
CA ILE A 99 1.59 -6.51 2.93
C ILE A 99 0.18 -6.01 2.63
N LEU A 100 -0.52 -5.54 3.65
CA LEU A 100 -1.72 -4.72 3.48
C LEU A 100 -1.33 -3.24 3.56
N ALA A 101 -1.34 -2.57 2.41
CA ALA A 101 -1.18 -1.13 2.33
C ALA A 101 -2.56 -0.45 2.34
N THR A 102 -2.81 0.44 3.30
CA THR A 102 -4.12 1.10 3.42
C THR A 102 -3.99 2.51 4.00
N THR A 103 -4.95 3.37 3.74
CA THR A 103 -4.96 4.72 4.32
C THR A 103 -5.58 4.80 5.71
N LYS A 104 -6.32 3.75 6.11
CA LYS A 104 -7.02 3.64 7.38
C LYS A 104 -7.00 2.20 7.88
N ALA A 105 -6.76 2.03 9.18
CA ALA A 105 -6.86 0.75 9.89
C ALA A 105 -7.39 1.00 11.30
N ASP A 106 -8.14 0.05 11.85
CA ASP A 106 -8.54 0.05 13.25
C ASP A 106 -7.83 -1.05 14.04
N SER A 107 -8.00 -1.02 15.36
CA SER A 107 -7.38 -2.01 16.26
C SER A 107 -7.88 -3.44 15.99
N GLN A 108 -9.11 -3.61 15.51
CA GLN A 108 -9.68 -4.92 15.20
C GLN A 108 -8.96 -5.55 14.02
N LEU A 109 -8.70 -4.77 12.96
CA LEU A 109 -7.92 -5.22 11.82
C LEU A 109 -6.50 -5.64 12.24
N LYS A 110 -5.84 -4.83 13.08
CA LYS A 110 -4.49 -5.14 13.56
C LYS A 110 -4.45 -6.46 14.34
N LEU A 111 -5.35 -6.64 15.32
CA LEU A 111 -5.46 -7.88 16.09
C LEU A 111 -5.78 -9.08 15.18
N ARG A 112 -6.59 -8.88 14.14
CA ARG A 112 -6.91 -9.94 13.18
C ARG A 112 -5.68 -10.37 12.38
N LEU A 113 -4.85 -9.43 11.94
CA LEU A 113 -3.61 -9.72 11.22
C LEU A 113 -2.58 -10.41 12.12
N GLU A 114 -2.44 -10.00 13.37
CA GLU A 114 -1.57 -10.68 14.34
C GLU A 114 -2.00 -12.14 14.52
N LYS A 115 -3.30 -12.39 14.73
CA LYS A 115 -3.83 -13.76 14.83
C LYS A 115 -3.61 -14.57 13.54
N LEU A 116 -3.86 -13.99 12.37
CA LEU A 116 -3.64 -14.69 11.10
C LEU A 116 -2.16 -14.98 10.83
N THR A 117 -1.25 -14.12 11.31
CA THR A 117 0.20 -14.35 11.26
C THR A 117 0.54 -15.61 12.05
N GLU A 118 0.03 -15.73 13.28
CA GLU A 118 0.23 -16.93 14.12
C GLU A 118 -0.37 -18.20 13.50
N GLU A 119 -1.55 -18.09 12.87
CA GLU A 119 -2.25 -19.24 12.27
C GLU A 119 -1.60 -19.74 10.98
N THR A 120 -1.00 -18.84 10.19
CA THR A 120 -0.49 -19.17 8.84
C THR A 120 1.02 -19.31 8.77
N GLY A 121 1.76 -18.71 9.72
CA GLY A 121 3.22 -18.63 9.68
C GLY A 121 3.76 -17.62 8.66
N VAL A 122 2.89 -16.85 7.99
CA VAL A 122 3.26 -15.79 7.04
C VAL A 122 3.26 -14.46 7.75
N ASP A 123 4.30 -13.64 7.53
CA ASP A 123 4.40 -12.31 8.14
C ASP A 123 3.38 -11.35 7.51
N LEU A 124 2.32 -10.99 8.25
CA LEU A 124 1.30 -10.06 7.78
C LEU A 124 1.60 -8.64 8.24
N LEU A 125 2.13 -7.81 7.33
CA LEU A 125 2.53 -6.43 7.61
C LEU A 125 1.44 -5.42 7.22
N LEU A 126 1.18 -4.48 8.11
CA LEU A 126 0.26 -3.38 7.87
C LEU A 126 1.02 -2.07 7.59
N LEU A 127 0.92 -1.56 6.36
CA LEU A 127 1.43 -0.25 5.97
C LEU A 127 0.27 0.76 5.95
N VAL A 128 0.15 1.55 7.01
CA VAL A 128 -0.96 2.51 7.17
C VAL A 128 -0.51 3.96 7.05
N LEU A 129 -1.34 4.84 6.47
CA LEU A 129 -1.17 6.31 6.45
C LEU A 129 -1.82 7.03 7.66
N ASP A 130 -2.19 6.33 8.72
CA ASP A 130 -2.91 6.89 9.87
C ASP A 130 -2.12 6.74 11.16
N GLY A 131 -2.30 7.68 12.10
CA GLY A 131 -1.69 7.66 13.43
C GLY A 131 -0.29 8.29 13.52
N THR A 132 0.42 7.99 14.62
CA THR A 132 1.72 8.57 15.02
C THR A 132 2.93 7.78 14.53
N MET A 133 2.75 6.52 14.13
CA MET A 133 3.78 5.65 13.57
C MET A 133 3.35 5.28 12.16
N ILE A 134 4.06 5.79 11.14
CA ILE A 134 3.53 5.76 9.78
C ILE A 134 4.54 5.12 8.82
N PRO A 135 4.62 3.78 8.80
CA PRO A 135 5.52 3.06 7.91
C PRO A 135 5.37 3.46 6.44
N LEU A 136 4.13 3.68 5.98
CA LEU A 136 3.88 4.09 4.61
C LEU A 136 4.33 5.54 4.34
N GLY A 137 4.11 6.45 5.28
CA GLY A 137 4.61 7.81 5.19
C GLY A 137 6.13 7.87 5.13
N ALA A 138 6.81 7.11 5.99
CA ALA A 138 8.27 6.98 5.99
C ALA A 138 8.78 6.41 4.66
N LEU A 139 8.12 5.39 4.11
CA LEU A 139 8.47 4.82 2.82
C LEU A 139 8.31 5.85 1.67
N CYS A 140 7.23 6.61 1.68
CA CYS A 140 6.99 7.70 0.73
C CYS A 140 8.07 8.79 0.80
N VAL A 141 8.47 9.20 2.00
CA VAL A 141 9.52 10.23 2.20
C VAL A 141 10.90 9.69 1.80
N LYS A 142 11.25 8.46 2.20
CA LYS A 142 12.51 7.80 1.83
C LYS A 142 12.67 7.72 0.31
N HIS A 143 11.59 7.38 -0.39
CA HIS A 143 11.56 7.24 -1.84
C HIS A 143 10.82 8.39 -2.53
N TRP A 144 11.07 9.64 -2.08
CA TRP A 144 10.39 10.84 -2.54
C TRP A 144 10.38 11.02 -4.07
N GLY A 145 11.47 10.64 -4.73
CA GLY A 145 11.59 10.71 -6.19
C GLY A 145 10.61 9.79 -6.93
N ILE A 146 10.18 8.69 -6.32
CA ILE A 146 9.12 7.81 -6.86
C ILE A 146 7.77 8.49 -6.65
N LEU A 147 7.48 8.95 -5.44
CA LEU A 147 6.22 9.59 -5.11
C LEU A 147 5.90 10.77 -6.04
N LYS A 148 6.90 11.62 -6.34
CA LYS A 148 6.76 12.75 -7.26
C LYS A 148 6.24 12.39 -8.65
N GLN A 149 6.49 11.16 -9.11
CA GLN A 149 6.03 10.70 -10.42
C GLN A 149 4.54 10.34 -10.42
N PHE A 150 3.99 10.01 -9.25
CA PHE A 150 2.57 9.68 -9.06
C PHE A 150 1.75 10.92 -8.67
N LEU A 151 2.40 11.91 -8.05
CA LEU A 151 1.77 13.16 -7.65
C LEU A 151 2.60 14.34 -8.19
N PRO A 152 2.61 14.57 -9.51
CA PRO A 152 3.41 15.63 -10.13
C PRO A 152 2.96 17.04 -9.69
N GLU A 153 1.71 17.20 -9.24
CA GLU A 153 1.18 18.45 -8.69
C GLU A 153 1.95 18.91 -7.43
N LEU A 154 2.67 18.01 -6.76
CA LEU A 154 3.57 18.34 -5.65
C LEU A 154 4.82 19.13 -6.11
N MET A 155 5.10 19.21 -7.41
CA MET A 155 6.24 19.95 -7.96
C MET A 155 5.90 21.39 -8.31
N ALA A 156 4.62 21.76 -8.38
CA ALA A 156 4.17 23.06 -8.90
C ALA A 156 4.31 24.23 -7.89
N SER A 157 4.82 23.99 -6.68
CA SER A 157 4.82 24.97 -5.57
C SER A 157 6.21 25.30 -4.99
N ALA A 158 7.31 24.86 -5.62
CA ALA A 158 8.66 25.02 -5.07
C ALA A 158 9.54 26.12 -5.72
N ASP A 159 9.00 26.89 -6.69
CA ASP A 159 9.73 27.92 -7.45
C ASP A 159 9.19 29.36 -7.22
N GLU A 160 8.70 29.68 -6.02
CA GLU A 160 8.47 31.07 -5.54
C GLU A 160 9.24 31.34 -4.26
#